data_AF-A0AAD5XM75-F1
#
_entry.id   AF-A0AAD5XM75-F1
#
_cell.length_a   1.000
_cell.length_b   1.000
_cell.length_c   1.000
_cell.angle_alpha   90.00
_cell.angle_beta   90.00
_cell.angle_gamma   90.00
#
_symmetry.space_group_name_H-M   'P 1'
#
loop_
_entity.id
_entity.type
_entity.pdbx_description
1 polymer ?
#
loop_
_entity_poly.entity_id
_entity_poly.type
_entity_poly.pdbx_seq_one_letter_code
_entity_poly.pdbx_strand_id
1 'polypeptide(L)'
;FETFTERLKTIKINPIHKVVANNVGINASSSEDVPSFFIEGLAHWQDLNCTAQYTAFRREIYKYSQSLELILYHQKEICDLILVYLDTRVSFETAALVAEPLLK
;
A
#
# COMPACT_ATOMS: atom_id res chain seq x y z
N PHE A 1 14.73 18.48 21.30
CA PHE A 1 14.75 17.03 21.10
C PHE A 1 13.48 16.51 21.75
N GLU A 2 12.54 15.97 20.97
CA GLU A 2 11.30 15.37 21.54
C GLU A 2 11.54 13.90 21.81
N THR A 3 11.01 13.41 22.92
CA THR A 3 11.01 11.98 23.24
C THR A 3 10.05 11.22 22.34
N PHE A 4 10.29 9.92 22.15
CA PHE A 4 9.40 9.06 21.35
C PHE A 4 7.94 9.14 21.82
N THR A 5 7.73 9.19 23.13
CA THR A 5 6.40 9.28 23.75
C THR A 5 5.69 10.61 23.43
N GLU A 6 6.42 11.71 23.33
CA GLU A 6 5.86 13.01 22.97
C GLU A 6 5.42 13.05 21.50
N ARG A 7 6.23 12.44 20.61
CA ARG A 7 5.89 12.30 19.19
C ARG A 7 4.68 11.38 18.97
N LEU A 8 4.50 10.36 19.79
CA LEU A 8 3.34 9.47 19.69
C LEU A 8 2.03 10.20 20.05
N LYS A 9 2.09 11.10 21.06
CA LYS A 9 0.93 11.88 21.50
C LYS A 9 0.45 12.90 20.44
N THR A 10 1.31 13.32 19.53
CA THR A 10 0.95 14.26 18.45
C THR A 10 0.38 13.57 17.21
N ILE A 11 0.52 12.24 17.07
CA ILE A 11 -0.07 11.47 15.98
C ILE A 11 -1.57 11.32 16.21
N LYS A 12 -2.38 12.07 15.45
CA LYS A 12 -3.85 11.92 15.39
C LYS A 12 -4.23 11.07 14.19
N ILE A 13 -4.83 9.90 14.42
CA ILE A 13 -5.35 9.03 13.36
C ILE A 13 -6.72 9.57 12.92
N ASN A 14 -6.75 10.36 11.84
CA ASN A 14 -7.99 10.87 11.23
C ASN A 14 -8.21 10.19 9.87
N PRO A 15 -8.93 9.06 9.81
CA PRO A 15 -9.13 8.33 8.55
C PRO A 15 -9.94 9.14 7.53
N ILE A 16 -10.82 10.05 7.98
CA ILE A 16 -11.74 10.82 7.12
C ILE A 16 -11.05 12.04 6.48
N HIS A 17 -10.12 12.71 7.18
CA HIS A 17 -9.51 13.97 6.69
C HIS A 17 -8.26 13.79 5.84
N LYS A 18 -7.63 12.60 5.86
CA LYS A 18 -6.40 12.32 5.10
C LYS A 18 -6.67 12.01 3.62
N VAL A 19 -7.91 11.65 3.28
CA VAL A 19 -8.35 11.32 1.92
C VAL A 19 -8.20 12.49 0.95
N VAL A 20 -8.18 13.74 1.44
CA VAL A 20 -8.20 14.94 0.57
C VAL A 20 -6.82 15.28 -0.04
N ALA A 21 -5.72 14.79 0.53
CA ALA A 21 -4.38 15.00 -0.06
C ALA A 21 -3.94 13.83 -0.96
N ASN A 22 -4.51 12.64 -0.75
CA ASN A 22 -4.29 11.44 -1.54
C ASN A 22 -5.59 11.09 -2.30
N ASN A 23 -6.03 11.97 -3.20
CA ASN A 23 -7.18 11.75 -4.09
C ASN A 23 -6.93 10.65 -5.13
N VAL A 24 -6.42 9.50 -4.70
CA VAL A 24 -6.45 8.24 -5.44
C VAL A 24 -7.93 7.87 -5.54
N GLY A 25 -8.52 8.14 -6.71
CA GLY A 25 -9.93 7.89 -7.03
C GLY A 25 -10.89 9.10 -7.08
N ILE A 26 -10.55 10.27 -6.52
CA ILE A 26 -11.43 11.47 -6.60
C ILE A 26 -10.95 12.48 -7.66
N ASN A 27 -9.63 12.53 -7.93
CA ASN A 27 -9.08 13.26 -9.07
C ASN A 27 -9.10 12.42 -10.37
N ALA A 28 -9.85 11.32 -10.41
CA ALA A 28 -10.24 10.69 -11.66
C ALA A 28 -11.30 11.57 -12.33
N SER A 29 -10.86 12.68 -12.93
CA SER A 29 -11.69 13.49 -13.84
C SER A 29 -12.13 12.72 -15.10
N SER A 30 -11.90 11.42 -15.16
CA SER A 30 -12.41 10.50 -16.18
C SER A 30 -12.50 9.10 -15.56
N SER A 31 -13.65 8.82 -14.94
CA SER A 31 -14.08 7.53 -14.37
C SER A 31 -14.13 6.36 -15.37
N GLU A 32 -13.62 6.52 -16.59
CA GLU A 32 -13.86 5.58 -17.69
C GLU A 32 -12.67 4.68 -18.04
N ASP A 33 -11.45 4.95 -17.55
CA ASP A 33 -10.23 4.25 -18.02
C ASP A 33 -9.42 3.50 -16.95
N VAL A 34 -9.86 3.42 -15.68
CA VAL A 34 -9.06 2.75 -14.64
C VAL A 34 -9.46 1.27 -14.49
N PRO A 35 -8.57 0.31 -14.76
CA PRO A 35 -8.90 -1.12 -14.76
C PRO A 35 -9.17 -1.70 -13.36
N SER A 36 -8.61 -1.11 -12.29
CA SER A 36 -8.91 -1.43 -10.89
C SER A 36 -8.23 -0.45 -9.93
N PHE A 37 -8.92 -0.01 -8.88
CA PHE A 37 -8.36 0.80 -7.78
C PHE A 37 -7.15 0.14 -7.11
N PHE A 38 -7.13 -1.19 -7.08
CA PHE A 38 -6.02 -1.95 -6.49
C PHE A 38 -4.72 -1.76 -7.29
N ILE A 39 -4.81 -1.75 -8.62
CA ILE A 39 -3.66 -1.57 -9.52
C ILE A 39 -3.14 -0.13 -9.42
N GLU A 40 -4.06 0.85 -9.36
CA GLU A 40 -3.71 2.26 -9.16
C GLU A 40 -2.96 2.47 -7.84
N GLY A 41 -3.45 1.88 -6.75
CA GLY A 41 -2.77 1.89 -5.46
C GLY A 41 -1.36 1.29 -5.52
N LEU A 42 -1.20 0.12 -6.15
CA LEU A 42 0.12 -0.52 -6.33
C LEU A 42 1.11 0.35 -7.13
N ALA A 43 0.63 1.07 -8.15
CA ALA A 43 1.45 1.98 -8.94
C ALA A 43 1.85 3.22 -8.11
N HIS A 44 0.91 3.84 -7.42
CA HIS A 44 1.18 5.00 -6.55
C HIS A 44 2.24 4.68 -5.49
N TRP A 45 2.12 3.51 -4.85
CA TRP A 45 3.08 3.08 -3.85
C TRP A 45 4.44 2.71 -4.42
N GLN A 46 4.55 2.37 -5.71
CA GLN A 46 5.85 2.22 -6.39
C GLN A 46 6.58 3.56 -6.49
N ASP A 47 5.87 4.63 -6.81
CA ASP A 47 6.47 5.96 -6.93
C ASP A 47 6.99 6.49 -5.59
N LEU A 48 6.40 6.03 -4.48
CA LEU A 48 6.79 6.41 -3.11
C LEU A 48 7.77 5.43 -2.45
N ASN A 49 7.80 4.16 -2.86
CA ASN A 49 8.55 3.10 -2.19
C ASN A 49 9.44 2.31 -3.17
N CYS A 50 10.67 2.81 -3.39
CA CYS A 50 11.67 2.18 -4.25
C CYS A 50 12.48 1.07 -3.56
N THR A 51 11.92 0.37 -2.56
CA THR A 51 12.66 -0.71 -1.88
C THR A 51 12.69 -1.98 -2.73
N ALA A 52 13.77 -2.75 -2.59
CA ALA A 52 13.91 -4.03 -3.30
C ALA A 52 12.80 -5.02 -2.91
N GLN A 53 12.37 -4.99 -1.64
CA GLN A 53 11.28 -5.83 -1.13
C GLN A 53 9.94 -5.46 -1.75
N TYR A 54 9.62 -4.17 -1.83
CA TYR A 54 8.40 -3.71 -2.49
C TYR A 54 8.39 -4.07 -3.99
N THR A 55 9.54 -3.95 -4.66
CA THR A 55 9.67 -4.34 -6.08
C THR A 55 9.44 -5.84 -6.28
N ALA A 56 9.96 -6.69 -5.38
CA ALA A 56 9.74 -8.13 -5.42
C ALA A 56 8.26 -8.47 -5.18
N PHE A 57 7.66 -7.90 -4.12
CA PHE A 57 6.24 -8.02 -3.80
C PHE A 57 5.36 -7.63 -4.98
N ARG A 58 5.60 -6.45 -5.57
CA ARG A 58 4.84 -5.95 -6.71
C ARG A 58 4.89 -6.91 -7.89
N ARG A 59 6.06 -7.45 -8.21
CA ARG A 59 6.22 -8.41 -9.32
C ARG A 59 5.44 -9.71 -9.07
N GLU A 60 5.33 -10.13 -7.82
CA GLU A 60 4.59 -11.35 -7.45
C GLU A 60 3.08 -11.11 -7.45
N ILE A 61 2.62 -10.01 -6.86
CA ILE A 61 1.20 -9.69 -6.77
C ILE A 61 0.59 -9.30 -8.11
N TYR A 62 1.38 -8.68 -8.99
CA TYR A 62 0.93 -8.26 -10.33
C TYR A 62 0.40 -9.43 -11.16
N LYS A 63 0.91 -10.66 -10.94
CA LYS A 63 0.44 -11.86 -11.65
C LYS A 63 -1.03 -12.15 -11.39
N TYR A 64 -1.51 -11.81 -10.19
CA TYR A 64 -2.87 -12.07 -9.73
C TYR A 64 -3.80 -10.87 -9.89
N SER A 65 -3.23 -9.69 -10.19
CA SER A 65 -3.96 -8.43 -10.10
C SER A 65 -4.05 -7.64 -11.40
N GLN A 66 -3.95 -8.29 -12.57
CA GLN A 66 -3.95 -7.61 -13.88
C GLN A 66 -5.33 -7.08 -14.27
N SER A 67 -6.40 -7.66 -13.73
CA SER A 67 -7.79 -7.22 -13.94
C SER A 67 -8.60 -7.43 -12.66
N LEU A 68 -9.78 -6.80 -12.58
CA LEU A 68 -10.66 -6.95 -11.43
C LEU A 68 -11.13 -8.41 -11.24
N GLU A 69 -11.42 -9.13 -12.33
CA GLU A 69 -11.87 -10.52 -12.28
C GLU A 69 -10.80 -11.43 -11.70
N LEU A 70 -9.53 -11.22 -12.06
CA LEU A 70 -8.40 -11.96 -11.51
C LEU A 70 -8.20 -11.66 -10.03
N ILE A 71 -8.38 -10.40 -9.61
CA ILE A 71 -8.30 -9.99 -8.19
C ILE A 71 -9.38 -10.72 -7.37
N LEU A 72 -10.61 -10.78 -7.89
CA LEU A 72 -11.71 -11.46 -7.20
C LEU A 72 -11.48 -12.97 -7.14
N TYR A 73 -10.94 -13.57 -8.21
CA TYR A 73 -10.66 -15.00 -8.25
C TYR A 73 -9.49 -15.40 -7.32
N HIS A 74 -8.42 -14.60 -7.29
CA HIS A 74 -7.20 -14.84 -6.51
C HIS A 74 -7.15 -14.05 -5.19
N GLN A 75 -8.29 -13.67 -4.64
CA GLN A 75 -8.36 -12.83 -3.44
C GLN A 75 -7.56 -13.43 -2.28
N LYS A 76 -7.62 -14.76 -2.12
CA LYS A 76 -6.93 -15.46 -1.04
C LYS A 76 -5.42 -15.41 -1.21
N GLU A 77 -4.93 -15.69 -2.40
CA GLU A 77 -3.51 -15.66 -2.74
C GLU A 77 -2.93 -14.25 -2.60
N ILE A 78 -3.70 -13.23 -2.98
CA ILE A 78 -3.33 -11.82 -2.77
C ILE A 78 -3.21 -11.53 -1.27
N CYS A 79 -4.20 -11.90 -0.46
CA CYS A 79 -4.15 -11.71 0.99
C CYS A 79 -2.97 -12.45 1.64
N ASP A 80 -2.76 -13.71 1.30
CA ASP A 80 -1.66 -14.52 1.83
C ASP A 80 -0.30 -13.94 1.44
N LEU A 81 -0.14 -13.46 0.21
CA LEU A 81 1.09 -12.79 -0.24
C LEU A 81 1.35 -11.49 0.53
N ILE A 82 0.32 -10.67 0.73
CA ILE A 82 0.42 -9.45 1.56
C ILE A 82 0.87 -9.82 2.98
N LEU A 83 0.28 -10.87 3.57
CA LEU A 83 0.65 -11.34 4.91
C LEU A 83 2.09 -11.85 4.97
N VAL A 84 2.56 -12.58 3.96
CA VAL A 84 3.95 -13.05 3.92
C VAL A 84 4.92 -11.86 3.91
N TYR A 85 4.67 -10.85 3.08
CA TYR A 85 5.54 -9.67 3.01
C TYR A 85 5.43 -8.75 4.24
N LEU A 86 4.30 -8.78 4.95
CA LEU A 86 4.11 -8.11 6.24
C LEU A 86 4.76 -8.89 7.42
N ASP A 87 4.70 -10.22 7.40
CA ASP A 87 5.21 -11.09 8.46
C ASP A 87 6.67 -11.52 8.24
N THR A 88 7.24 -11.29 7.06
CA THR A 88 8.68 -11.00 6.96
C THR A 88 8.95 -9.71 7.73
N ARG A 89 8.95 -9.84 9.06
CA ARG A 89 9.53 -8.92 10.02
C ARG A 89 11.00 -8.87 9.69
N VAL A 90 11.30 -8.01 8.72
CA VAL A 90 12.15 -6.88 8.95
C VAL A 90 13.03 -7.08 10.18
N SER A 91 14.22 -7.63 9.94
CA SER A 91 15.38 -7.38 10.80
C SER A 91 15.42 -5.87 11.08
N PHE A 92 15.12 -5.54 12.33
CA PHE A 92 14.89 -4.29 13.08
C PHE A 92 15.24 -2.89 12.54
N GLU A 93 15.74 -2.74 11.31
CA GLU A 93 16.23 -1.49 10.75
C GLU A 93 15.42 -1.00 9.52
N THR A 94 14.68 -1.89 8.84
CA THR A 94 13.94 -1.57 7.59
C THR A 94 12.41 -1.39 7.75
N ALA A 95 11.84 -1.57 8.95
CA ALA A 95 10.39 -1.74 9.14
C ALA A 95 9.62 -0.44 8.95
N ALA A 96 10.24 0.68 9.32
CA ALA A 96 9.65 1.99 9.18
C ALA A 96 9.44 2.38 7.70
N LEU A 97 10.25 1.84 6.78
CA LEU A 97 10.16 2.18 5.36
C LEU A 97 9.14 1.31 4.60
N VAL A 98 8.89 0.07 5.04
CA VAL A 98 8.09 -0.92 4.30
C VAL A 98 6.64 -0.98 4.78
N ALA A 99 6.34 -0.59 6.02
CA ALA A 99 5.01 -0.75 6.60
C ALA A 99 3.99 0.33 6.16
N GLU A 100 4.42 1.53 5.77
CA GLU A 100 3.50 2.58 5.32
C GLU A 100 2.67 2.27 4.06
N PRO A 101 3.21 1.62 3.00
CA PRO A 101 2.44 1.28 1.80
C PRO A 101 1.45 0.12 1.96
N LEU A 102 1.63 -0.75 2.97
CA LEU A 102 0.87 -1.98 3.11
C LEU A 102 -0.34 -1.85 4.06
N LEU A 103 -0.41 -0.78 4.84
CA LEU A 103 -1.45 -0.53 5.86
C LEU A 103 -2.33 0.69 5.57
N LYS A 104 -2.19 1.33 4.40
CA LYS A 104 -2.98 2.52 3.99
C LYS A 104 -3.67 2.30 2.65
#